data_AF-A0A812LPA2-F1
#
_entry.id   AF-A0A812LPA2-F1
#
_cell.length_a   1.000
_cell.length_b   1.000
_cell.length_c   1.000
_cell.angle_alpha   90.00
_cell.angle_beta   90.00
_cell.angle_gamma   90.00
#
_symmetry.space_group_name_H-M   'P 1'
#
loop_
_entity.id
_entity.type
_entity.pdbx_description
1 polymer ?
#
loop_
_entity_poly.entity_id
_entity_poly.type
_entity_poly.pdbx_seq_one_letter_code
_entity_poly.pdbx_strand_id
1 'polypeptide(L)'
;FLLLLFAQCCKSMHQTGASSGNFPRVLPRKRFQADASDLFLSNTISAKRFARLLANAKASGASVDRTFKEDSRNVARDVRRKMRKNKPWPRVYLASVPCLNCKTGQIETMKVPMWLPRELVHMLSETTDPARLLLRERCSPQILEHLTVIEKNMSFQAGSVIPLSLWMDGVPFNNNRSKSIELCSLALIGQGSDVRLPIFMIPKDFIASGITIKALFEIVRWSFEQLMCCKMPSTRHDGSPFLSSDCRRARLAGSDIPPAALCQVRGDWMCYKQHFDLAGECRGLVPFGLEVAEEVLGGGPEENAAKTAARLLCECYNNLSRETFDKENLQRNCDLFSLQYVALST
;
A
#
# COMPACT_ATOMS: atom_id res chain seq x y z
N PHE A 1 -5.02 5.76 17.34
CA PHE A 1 -4.26 4.53 17.04
C PHE A 1 -4.06 4.35 15.53
N LEU A 2 -5.11 4.34 14.69
CA LEU A 2 -4.97 4.27 13.22
C LEU A 2 -4.12 5.40 12.61
N LEU A 3 -4.31 6.66 13.04
CA LEU A 3 -3.44 7.79 12.65
C LEU A 3 -1.97 7.67 13.12
N LEU A 4 -1.70 6.87 14.15
CA LEU A 4 -0.34 6.57 14.64
C LEU A 4 0.32 5.50 13.78
N LEU A 5 -0.42 4.41 13.49
CA LEU A 5 -0.01 3.36 12.55
C LEU A 5 0.25 3.92 11.15
N PHE A 6 -0.60 4.82 10.67
CA PHE A 6 -0.47 5.47 9.37
C PHE A 6 0.82 6.32 9.27
N ALA A 7 1.15 7.06 10.32
CA ALA A 7 2.42 7.80 10.41
C ALA A 7 3.65 6.87 10.55
N GLN A 8 3.47 5.67 11.11
CA GLN A 8 4.51 4.67 11.31
C GLN A 8 4.74 3.81 10.06
N CYS A 9 3.72 3.57 9.21
CA CYS A 9 3.90 2.97 7.87
C CYS A 9 4.70 3.91 6.96
N CYS A 10 4.48 5.23 7.02
CA CYS A 10 5.31 6.22 6.32
C CYS A 10 6.81 6.08 6.64
N LYS A 11 7.17 5.57 7.83
CA LYS A 11 8.55 5.27 8.25
C LYS A 11 9.13 4.07 7.49
N SER A 12 8.36 3.00 7.28
CA SER A 12 8.84 1.82 6.53
C SER A 12 9.18 2.20 5.09
N MET A 13 8.39 3.09 4.48
CA MET A 13 8.62 3.61 3.13
C MET A 13 9.81 4.58 3.03
N HIS A 14 10.24 5.18 4.14
CA HIS A 14 11.47 5.98 4.20
C HIS A 14 12.72 5.12 4.47
N GLN A 15 12.56 3.91 5.02
CA GLN A 15 13.68 3.05 5.39
C GLN A 15 14.04 2.00 4.31
N THR A 16 13.12 1.59 3.45
CA THR A 16 13.40 0.62 2.36
C THR A 16 13.93 1.25 1.06
N GLY A 17 14.05 2.58 0.97
CA GLY A 17 14.67 3.29 -0.16
C GLY A 17 16.18 3.48 -0.05
N ALA A 18 16.87 2.71 0.80
CA ALA A 18 18.28 2.90 1.12
C ALA A 18 19.25 2.57 -0.02
N SER A 19 18.78 2.05 -1.17
CA SER A 19 19.59 1.94 -2.38
C SER A 19 19.14 2.94 -3.44
N SER A 20 19.96 3.97 -3.64
CA SER A 20 20.07 4.83 -4.84
C SER A 20 19.22 6.10 -5.03
N GLY A 21 18.37 6.49 -4.07
CA GLY A 21 17.69 7.80 -4.15
C GLY A 21 18.36 8.90 -3.35
N ASN A 22 19.08 9.83 -4.00
CA ASN A 22 19.56 11.08 -3.38
C ASN A 22 18.37 11.87 -2.80
N PHE A 23 18.06 11.68 -1.50
CA PHE A 23 17.20 12.61 -0.77
C PHE A 23 17.86 14.00 -0.79
N PRO A 24 17.07 15.09 -0.83
CA PRO A 24 17.64 16.43 -0.81
C PRO A 24 18.55 16.54 0.42
N ARG A 25 19.85 16.80 0.18
CA ARG A 25 20.86 16.96 1.24
C ARG A 25 20.29 17.91 2.28
N VAL A 26 19.97 17.40 3.47
CA VAL A 26 19.58 18.23 4.60
C VAL A 26 20.74 19.20 4.83
N LEU A 27 20.46 20.50 4.70
CA LEU A 27 21.46 21.54 4.89
C LEU A 27 22.17 21.29 6.23
N PRO A 28 23.52 21.43 6.32
CA PRO A 28 24.28 21.10 7.52
C PRO A 28 23.67 21.66 8.81
N ARG A 29 23.22 22.92 8.77
CA ARG A 29 22.56 23.62 9.89
C ARG A 29 21.25 22.97 10.38
N LYS A 30 20.61 22.11 9.59
CA LYS A 30 19.33 21.45 9.92
C LYS A 30 19.48 19.96 10.27
N ARG A 31 20.69 19.38 10.16
CA ARG A 31 20.92 17.94 10.35
C ARG A 31 20.49 17.46 11.73
N PHE A 32 20.95 18.14 12.79
CA PHE A 32 20.57 17.79 14.16
C PHE A 32 19.04 17.70 14.36
N GLN A 33 18.29 18.68 13.84
CA GLN A 33 16.84 18.65 13.95
C GLN A 33 16.23 17.51 13.14
N ALA A 34 16.78 17.18 11.97
CA ALA A 34 16.34 16.05 11.17
C ALA A 34 16.60 14.72 11.89
N ASP A 35 17.79 14.52 12.46
CA ASP A 35 18.17 13.30 13.17
C ASP A 35 17.33 13.13 14.45
N ALA A 36 17.16 14.18 15.24
CA ALA A 36 16.28 14.15 16.41
C ALA A 36 14.83 13.87 16.01
N SER A 37 14.39 14.41 14.87
CA SER A 37 13.04 14.17 14.33
C SER A 37 12.86 12.71 13.95
N ASP A 38 13.87 12.11 13.33
CA ASP A 38 13.88 10.69 12.99
C ASP A 38 13.82 9.82 14.25
N LEU A 39 14.63 10.12 15.28
CA LEU A 39 14.56 9.41 16.58
C LEU A 39 13.17 9.48 17.23
N PHE A 40 12.50 10.62 17.13
CA PHE A 40 11.14 10.77 17.67
C PHE A 40 10.10 10.02 16.84
N LEU A 41 10.12 10.18 15.51
CA LEU A 41 9.18 9.53 14.61
C LEU A 41 9.38 8.02 14.55
N SER A 42 10.60 7.56 14.81
CA SER A 42 10.95 6.16 14.95
C SER A 42 10.48 5.53 16.26
N ASN A 43 9.92 6.33 17.17
CA ASN A 43 9.54 5.95 18.53
C ASN A 43 10.74 5.47 19.37
N THR A 44 11.96 5.86 18.98
CA THR A 44 13.22 5.57 19.73
C THR A 44 13.32 6.46 20.97
N ILE A 45 12.79 7.69 20.88
CA ILE A 45 12.73 8.62 22.01
C ILE A 45 11.31 9.14 22.21
N SER A 46 10.98 9.45 23.47
CA SER A 46 9.70 10.08 23.81
C SER A 46 9.62 11.53 23.31
N ALA A 47 8.39 12.05 23.18
CA ALA A 47 8.17 13.45 22.80
C ALA A 47 8.79 14.45 23.80
N LYS A 48 8.82 14.11 25.09
CA LYS A 48 9.48 14.93 26.13
C LYS A 48 10.99 14.96 25.91
N ARG A 49 11.61 13.79 25.69
CA ARG A 49 13.04 13.69 25.39
C ARG A 49 13.40 14.46 24.12
N PHE A 50 12.59 14.36 23.07
CA PHE A 50 12.74 15.14 21.85
C PHE A 50 12.67 16.65 22.11
N ALA A 51 11.66 17.12 22.84
CA ALA A 51 11.51 18.52 23.21
C ALA A 51 12.75 19.06 23.97
N ARG A 52 13.24 18.27 24.94
CA ARG A 52 14.44 18.60 25.72
C ARG A 52 15.71 18.65 24.88
N LEU A 53 15.90 17.69 23.96
CA LEU A 53 17.06 17.68 23.05
C LEU A 53 17.11 18.96 22.20
N LEU A 54 15.96 19.39 21.66
CA LEU A 54 15.89 20.62 20.87
C LEU A 54 16.13 21.87 21.72
N ALA A 55 15.65 21.90 22.97
CA ALA A 55 15.90 23.01 23.89
C ALA A 55 17.38 23.13 24.26
N ASN A 56 18.02 22.02 24.63
CA ASN A 56 19.44 21.98 24.97
C ASN A 56 20.32 22.37 23.78
N ALA A 57 20.05 21.83 22.59
CA ALA A 57 20.80 22.19 21.40
C ALA A 57 20.70 23.68 21.08
N LYS A 58 19.51 24.27 21.22
CA LYS A 58 19.32 25.72 21.06
C LYS A 58 20.10 26.51 22.10
N ALA A 59 20.09 26.08 23.37
CA ALA A 59 20.86 26.71 24.44
C ALA A 59 22.38 26.63 24.20
N SER A 60 22.86 25.58 23.55
CA SER A 60 24.25 25.42 23.11
C SER A 60 24.58 26.12 21.79
N GLY A 61 23.69 26.96 21.25
CA GLY A 61 23.93 27.75 20.04
C GLY A 61 23.63 27.03 18.71
N ALA A 62 23.05 25.83 18.72
CA ALA A 62 22.67 25.15 17.49
C ALA A 62 21.46 25.82 16.81
N SER A 63 21.46 25.83 15.46
CA SER A 63 20.35 26.35 14.65
C SER A 63 19.15 25.40 14.68
N VAL A 64 18.25 25.57 15.65
CA VAL A 64 17.02 24.79 15.76
C VAL A 64 15.80 25.66 15.42
N ASP A 65 15.06 25.30 14.38
CA ASP A 65 13.91 26.09 13.90
C ASP A 65 12.72 26.10 14.88
N ARG A 66 12.67 25.16 15.83
CA ARG A 66 11.47 24.90 16.66
C ARG A 66 11.83 24.45 18.08
N THR A 67 11.17 25.05 19.06
CA THR A 67 11.18 24.58 20.45
C THR A 67 9.78 24.15 20.90
N PHE A 68 9.75 23.35 21.96
CA PHE A 68 8.54 22.77 22.54
C PHE A 68 8.62 22.90 24.06
N LYS A 69 7.48 23.12 24.72
CA LYS A 69 7.39 23.10 26.19
C LYS A 69 7.41 21.64 26.64
N GLU A 70 8.46 21.23 27.34
CA GLU A 70 8.67 19.84 27.80
C GLU A 70 7.53 19.37 28.71
N ASP A 71 7.08 20.23 29.62
CA ASP A 71 6.04 19.91 30.62
C ASP A 71 4.60 20.02 30.10
N SER A 72 4.42 20.26 28.81
CA SER A 72 3.08 20.24 28.23
C SER A 72 2.49 18.84 28.29
N ARG A 73 1.30 18.71 28.88
CA ARG A 73 0.47 17.49 28.87
C ARG A 73 0.26 16.93 27.46
N ASN A 74 0.39 17.77 26.43
CA ASN A 74 0.15 17.43 25.02
C ASN A 74 1.40 17.55 24.13
N VAL A 75 2.61 17.49 24.69
CA VAL A 75 3.87 17.68 23.94
C VAL A 75 3.98 16.82 22.68
N ALA A 76 3.57 15.54 22.74
CA ALA A 76 3.60 14.64 21.57
C ALA A 76 2.67 15.12 20.43
N ARG A 77 1.48 15.63 20.78
CA ARG A 77 0.53 16.18 19.80
C ARG A 77 1.09 17.45 19.17
N ASP A 78 1.68 18.33 19.98
CA ASP A 78 2.27 19.57 19.51
C ASP A 78 3.48 19.35 18.62
N VAL A 79 4.37 18.44 18.99
CA VAL A 79 5.51 18.02 18.16
C VAL A 79 5.01 17.57 16.79
N ARG A 80 4.11 16.59 16.74
CA ARG A 80 3.55 16.08 15.46
C ARG A 80 2.82 17.15 14.66
N ARG A 81 2.07 18.03 15.32
CA ARG A 81 1.37 19.14 14.67
C ARG A 81 2.36 20.11 14.02
N LYS A 82 3.39 20.53 14.74
CA LYS A 82 4.42 21.42 14.18
C LYS A 82 5.19 20.72 13.07
N MET A 83 5.62 19.46 13.25
CA MET A 83 6.34 18.68 12.22
C MET A 83 5.58 18.59 10.89
N ARG A 84 4.25 18.45 10.94
CA ARG A 84 3.38 18.46 9.75
C ARG A 84 3.09 19.85 9.19
N LYS A 85 3.37 20.93 9.93
CA LYS A 85 3.13 22.30 9.45
C LYS A 85 4.03 22.58 8.25
N ASN A 86 3.43 23.14 7.19
CA ASN A 86 4.04 23.44 5.89
C ASN A 86 4.56 22.20 5.15
N LYS A 87 4.04 21.01 5.46
CA LYS A 87 4.26 19.82 4.64
C LYS A 87 3.16 19.72 3.58
N PRO A 88 3.49 19.25 2.37
CA PRO A 88 2.56 19.26 1.25
C PRO A 88 1.51 18.13 1.33
N TRP A 89 1.69 17.17 2.25
CA TRP A 89 0.80 16.02 2.40
C TRP A 89 -0.68 16.40 2.55
N PRO A 90 -1.59 15.68 1.87
CA PRO A 90 -3.01 15.95 1.94
C PRO A 90 -3.57 15.69 3.35
N ARG A 91 -4.68 16.37 3.65
CA ARG A 91 -5.45 16.10 4.88
C ARG A 91 -6.04 14.70 4.77
N VAL A 92 -6.10 13.96 5.86
CA VAL A 92 -6.81 12.68 5.88
C VAL A 92 -8.30 12.90 5.54
N TYR A 93 -8.82 12.07 4.64
CA TYR A 93 -10.24 11.95 4.33
C TYR A 93 -10.88 10.99 5.32
N LEU A 94 -11.97 11.38 5.98
CA LEU A 94 -12.74 10.49 6.86
C LEU A 94 -13.94 9.96 6.09
N ALA A 95 -13.78 8.75 5.55
CA ALA A 95 -14.81 8.04 4.81
C ALA A 95 -15.82 7.40 5.77
N SER A 96 -17.12 7.53 5.47
CA SER A 96 -18.17 6.75 6.13
C SER A 96 -18.25 5.40 5.40
N VAL A 97 -17.94 4.29 6.07
CA VAL A 97 -18.03 2.97 5.46
C VAL A 97 -18.67 1.97 6.43
N PRO A 98 -19.45 1.00 5.92
CA PRO A 98 -19.97 -0.10 6.73
C PRO A 98 -18.82 -0.95 7.25
N CYS A 99 -18.77 -1.15 8.56
CA CYS A 99 -17.76 -1.94 9.27
C CYS A 99 -18.43 -2.86 10.29
N LEU A 100 -17.80 -3.98 10.59
CA LEU A 100 -18.23 -4.85 11.68
C LEU A 100 -17.88 -4.19 13.02
N ASN A 101 -18.88 -3.93 13.86
CA ASN A 101 -18.65 -3.53 15.24
C ASN A 101 -18.36 -4.80 16.07
N CYS A 102 -17.11 -5.00 16.45
CA CYS A 102 -16.67 -6.21 17.16
C CYS A 102 -17.35 -6.42 18.53
N LYS A 103 -18.00 -5.40 19.09
CA LYS A 103 -18.71 -5.52 20.37
C LYS A 103 -20.14 -5.99 20.20
N THR A 104 -20.83 -5.48 19.18
CA THR A 104 -22.26 -5.77 18.92
C THR A 104 -22.45 -6.89 17.90
N GLY A 105 -21.41 -7.21 17.12
CA GLY A 105 -21.48 -8.13 15.98
C GLY A 105 -22.26 -7.56 14.79
N GLN A 106 -22.72 -6.31 14.86
CA GLN A 106 -23.54 -5.68 13.84
C GLN A 106 -22.69 -4.87 12.86
N ILE A 107 -23.21 -4.69 11.65
CA ILE A 107 -22.62 -3.80 10.65
C ILE A 107 -23.08 -2.38 10.95
N GLU A 108 -22.12 -1.51 11.24
CA GLU A 108 -22.35 -0.11 11.57
C GLU A 108 -21.52 0.80 10.67
N THR A 109 -22.02 2.01 10.42
CA THR A 109 -21.26 3.00 9.64
C THR A 109 -20.17 3.60 10.52
N MET A 110 -18.91 3.37 10.15
CA MET A 110 -17.75 3.87 10.88
C MET A 110 -16.91 4.81 10.02
N LYS A 111 -16.10 5.64 10.67
CA LYS A 111 -15.17 6.56 9.99
C LYS A 111 -13.82 5.90 9.77
N VAL A 112 -13.48 5.60 8.52
CA VAL A 112 -12.16 5.07 8.15
C VAL A 112 -11.29 6.21 7.59
N PRO A 113 -10.07 6.41 8.14
CA PRO A 113 -9.14 7.41 7.63
C PRO A 113 -8.50 6.94 6.32
N MET A 114 -8.50 7.81 5.31
CA MET A 114 -7.91 7.54 4.01
C MET A 114 -7.09 8.72 3.47
N TRP A 115 -6.06 8.45 2.69
CA TRP A 115 -5.57 9.37 1.66
C TRP A 115 -6.15 8.96 0.32
N LEU A 116 -6.64 9.93 -0.43
CA LEU A 116 -7.27 9.68 -1.73
C LEU A 116 -6.18 9.66 -2.80
N PRO A 117 -6.14 8.64 -3.69
CA PRO A 117 -5.13 8.54 -4.74
C PRO A 117 -4.91 9.85 -5.51
N ARG A 118 -5.97 10.55 -5.89
CA ARG A 118 -5.88 11.82 -6.64
C ARG A 118 -5.20 12.94 -5.87
N GLU A 119 -5.40 12.99 -4.56
CA GLU A 119 -4.78 14.02 -3.72
C GLU A 119 -3.31 13.71 -3.48
N LEU A 120 -2.93 12.43 -3.44
CA LEU A 120 -1.54 12.01 -3.42
C LEU A 120 -0.85 12.37 -4.75
N VAL A 121 -1.48 12.07 -5.88
CA VAL A 121 -0.96 12.41 -7.21
C VAL A 121 -0.81 13.93 -7.38
N HIS A 122 -1.84 14.71 -7.06
CA HIS A 122 -1.77 16.17 -7.12
C HIS A 122 -0.67 16.71 -6.19
N MET A 123 -0.57 16.20 -4.96
CA MET A 123 0.51 16.60 -4.06
C MET A 123 1.90 16.28 -4.64
N LEU A 124 2.06 15.11 -5.25
CA LEU A 124 3.32 14.70 -5.88
C LEU A 124 3.67 15.58 -7.08
N SER A 125 2.70 15.93 -7.93
CA SER A 125 2.94 16.80 -9.08
C SER A 125 3.35 18.22 -8.69
N GLU A 126 2.87 18.72 -7.55
CA GLU A 126 3.25 20.02 -7.01
C GLU A 126 4.62 20.03 -6.32
N THR A 127 5.17 18.86 -5.99
CA THR A 127 6.35 18.76 -5.10
C THR A 127 7.53 18.00 -5.68
N THR A 128 7.31 17.32 -6.80
CA THR A 128 8.28 16.49 -7.50
C THR A 128 8.36 16.95 -8.94
N ASP A 129 9.52 16.74 -9.57
CA ASP A 129 9.67 16.92 -11.01
C ASP A 129 8.64 16.06 -11.78
N PRO A 130 7.75 16.67 -12.59
CA PRO A 130 6.76 15.94 -13.37
C PRO A 130 7.35 14.86 -14.27
N ALA A 131 8.56 15.08 -14.82
CA ALA A 131 9.22 14.09 -15.68
C ALA A 131 9.48 12.77 -14.94
N ARG A 132 9.74 12.83 -13.63
CA ARG A 132 9.90 11.62 -12.81
C ARG A 132 8.60 10.84 -12.74
N LEU A 133 7.46 11.50 -12.51
CA LEU A 133 6.14 10.86 -12.37
C LEU A 133 5.72 10.12 -13.64
N LEU A 134 6.25 10.54 -14.79
CA LEU A 134 5.95 9.98 -16.10
C LEU A 134 6.97 8.92 -16.57
N LEU A 135 7.96 8.55 -15.75
CA LEU A 135 8.96 7.54 -16.12
C LEU A 135 8.29 6.19 -16.47
N ARG A 136 8.71 5.62 -17.60
CA ARG A 136 8.18 4.33 -18.12
C ARG A 136 9.24 3.24 -18.27
N GLU A 137 10.50 3.52 -17.94
CA GLU A 137 11.64 2.62 -18.17
C GLU A 137 11.48 1.24 -17.53
N ARG A 138 10.77 1.15 -16.40
CA ARG A 138 10.51 -0.11 -15.69
C ARG A 138 9.08 -0.63 -15.83
N CYS A 139 8.30 -0.09 -16.78
CA CYS A 139 6.98 -0.62 -17.09
C CYS A 139 7.13 -1.90 -17.94
N SER A 140 6.31 -2.92 -17.67
CA SER A 140 6.24 -4.09 -18.55
C SER A 140 5.56 -3.73 -19.88
N PRO A 141 5.75 -4.52 -20.95
CA PRO A 141 5.08 -4.29 -22.23
C PRO A 141 3.55 -4.16 -22.11
N GLN A 142 2.91 -4.97 -21.27
CA GLN A 142 1.46 -4.93 -21.04
C GLN A 142 1.01 -3.61 -20.41
N ILE A 143 1.81 -3.05 -19.48
CA ILE A 143 1.51 -1.75 -18.88
C ILE A 143 1.66 -0.64 -19.93
N LEU A 144 2.69 -0.71 -20.78
CA LEU A 144 2.91 0.27 -21.85
C LEU A 144 1.77 0.25 -22.88
N GLU A 145 1.33 -0.94 -23.28
CA GLU A 145 0.18 -1.13 -24.16
C GLU A 145 -1.10 -0.56 -23.53
N HIS A 146 -1.37 -0.90 -22.27
CA HIS A 146 -2.54 -0.41 -21.55
C HIS A 146 -2.56 1.12 -21.43
N LEU A 147 -1.42 1.75 -21.12
CA LEU A 147 -1.28 3.20 -21.11
C LEU A 147 -1.55 3.82 -22.49
N THR A 148 -1.03 3.21 -23.55
CA THR A 148 -1.24 3.67 -24.93
C THR A 148 -2.72 3.65 -25.30
N VAL A 149 -3.43 2.58 -24.91
CA VAL A 149 -4.88 2.46 -25.12
C VAL A 149 -5.63 3.54 -24.34
N ILE A 150 -5.28 3.77 -23.07
CA ILE A 150 -5.91 4.82 -22.25
C ILE A 150 -5.67 6.20 -22.87
N GLU A 151 -4.43 6.50 -23.24
CA GLU A 151 -4.05 7.79 -23.81
C GLU A 151 -4.84 8.08 -25.09
N LYS A 152 -4.94 7.08 -25.97
CA LYS A 152 -5.75 7.17 -27.18
C LYS A 152 -7.24 7.38 -26.87
N ASN A 153 -7.82 6.54 -26.01
CA ASN A 153 -9.27 6.56 -25.74
C ASN A 153 -9.72 7.83 -25.02
N MET A 154 -8.86 8.40 -24.18
CA MET A 154 -9.14 9.62 -23.41
C MET A 154 -8.64 10.88 -24.11
N SER A 155 -8.08 10.76 -25.32
CA SER A 155 -7.47 11.87 -26.07
C SER A 155 -6.38 12.62 -25.28
N PHE A 156 -5.63 11.87 -24.47
CA PHE A 156 -4.46 12.41 -23.78
C PHE A 156 -3.23 12.38 -24.67
N GLN A 157 -2.31 13.30 -24.41
CA GLN A 157 -1.01 13.30 -25.08
C GLN A 157 -0.25 12.01 -24.73
N ALA A 158 0.39 11.41 -25.72
CA ALA A 158 1.24 10.23 -25.51
C ALA A 158 2.33 10.51 -24.46
N GLY A 159 2.46 9.63 -23.47
CA GLY A 159 3.42 9.80 -22.39
C GLY A 159 2.95 10.69 -21.23
N SER A 160 1.74 11.24 -21.27
CA SER A 160 1.26 12.18 -20.24
C SER A 160 0.56 11.51 -19.06
N VAL A 161 0.17 10.24 -19.18
CA VAL A 161 -0.52 9.52 -18.11
C VAL A 161 0.48 8.92 -17.12
N ILE A 162 0.32 9.26 -15.83
CA ILE A 162 1.11 8.71 -14.72
C ILE A 162 0.65 7.26 -14.44
N PRO A 163 1.55 6.26 -14.52
CA PRO A 163 1.20 4.86 -14.25
C PRO A 163 1.23 4.57 -12.74
N LEU A 164 0.10 4.07 -12.22
CA LEU A 164 -0.09 3.80 -10.80
C LEU A 164 -0.39 2.32 -10.56
N SER A 165 0.02 1.83 -9.39
CA SER A 165 -0.38 0.51 -8.88
C SER A 165 -0.98 0.61 -7.49
N LEU A 166 -1.87 -0.32 -7.18
CA LEU A 166 -2.35 -0.57 -5.83
C LEU A 166 -1.65 -1.79 -5.25
N TRP A 167 -1.34 -1.73 -3.96
CA TRP A 167 -0.78 -2.82 -3.18
C TRP A 167 -1.66 -3.06 -1.97
N MET A 168 -2.14 -4.29 -1.80
CA MET A 168 -2.91 -4.70 -0.64
C MET A 168 -2.21 -5.82 0.11
N ASP A 169 -2.13 -5.67 1.43
CA ASP A 169 -1.42 -6.61 2.29
C ASP A 169 -2.03 -6.68 3.70
N GLY A 170 -2.05 -7.89 4.25
CA GLY A 170 -2.49 -8.18 5.60
C GLY A 170 -1.31 -8.16 6.57
N VAL A 171 -1.17 -7.09 7.36
CA VAL A 171 0.01 -6.89 8.22
C VAL A 171 -0.32 -7.14 9.69
N PRO A 172 0.38 -8.05 10.41
CA PRO A 172 0.22 -8.20 11.85
C PRO A 172 0.76 -6.97 12.59
N PHE A 173 0.04 -6.46 13.59
CA PHE A 173 0.44 -5.24 14.31
C PHE A 173 0.66 -5.43 15.82
N ASN A 174 0.46 -6.65 16.34
CA ASN A 174 0.75 -7.00 17.72
C ASN A 174 1.84 -8.10 17.80
N ASN A 175 2.51 -8.18 18.95
CA ASN A 175 3.69 -9.04 19.13
C ASN A 175 3.42 -10.53 18.87
N ASN A 176 2.24 -11.02 19.28
CA ASN A 176 1.84 -12.42 19.07
C ASN A 176 1.12 -12.64 17.72
N ARG A 177 1.07 -11.63 16.85
CA ARG A 177 0.46 -11.68 15.50
C ARG A 177 -1.01 -12.10 15.47
N SER A 178 -1.72 -12.05 16.60
CA SER A 178 -3.14 -12.40 16.67
C SER A 178 -4.07 -11.33 16.10
N LYS A 179 -3.53 -10.14 15.82
CA LYS A 179 -4.27 -9.01 15.25
C LYS A 179 -3.55 -8.49 14.02
N SER A 180 -4.31 -8.34 12.95
CA SER A 180 -3.81 -7.84 11.67
C SER A 180 -4.65 -6.66 11.19
N ILE A 181 -4.00 -5.82 10.39
CA ILE A 181 -4.65 -4.79 9.59
C ILE A 181 -4.64 -5.19 8.12
N GLU A 182 -5.66 -4.76 7.38
CA GLU A 182 -5.54 -4.62 5.93
C GLU A 182 -4.98 -3.24 5.63
N LEU A 183 -3.90 -3.21 4.84
CA LEU A 183 -3.28 -2.00 4.33
C LEU A 183 -3.42 -1.97 2.81
N CYS A 184 -4.05 -0.92 2.29
CA CYS A 184 -4.01 -0.60 0.86
C CYS A 184 -3.08 0.60 0.64
N SER A 185 -2.18 0.50 -0.33
CA SER A 185 -1.17 1.52 -0.66
C SER A 185 -1.12 1.79 -2.16
N LEU A 186 -0.77 3.01 -2.53
CA LEU A 186 -0.50 3.46 -3.89
C LEU A 186 1.01 3.39 -4.18
N ALA A 187 1.43 2.87 -5.31
CA ALA A 187 2.81 2.95 -5.77
C ALA A 187 2.91 3.54 -7.18
N LEU A 188 3.98 4.30 -7.40
CA LEU A 188 4.32 4.83 -8.72
C LEU A 188 5.06 3.74 -9.50
N ILE A 189 4.56 3.38 -10.68
CA ILE A 189 5.24 2.43 -11.56
C ILE A 189 6.36 3.18 -12.30
N GLY A 190 7.43 2.48 -12.69
CA GLY A 190 8.50 3.06 -13.51
C GLY A 190 9.59 3.80 -12.73
N GLN A 191 9.33 4.28 -11.51
CA GLN A 191 10.27 5.11 -10.74
C GLN A 191 11.43 4.38 -10.07
N GLY A 192 11.46 3.05 -10.13
CA GLY A 192 12.51 2.23 -9.55
C GLY A 192 12.67 2.29 -8.02
N SER A 193 11.84 3.08 -7.35
CA SER A 193 11.72 3.17 -5.91
C SER A 193 10.53 2.35 -5.42
N ASP A 194 10.72 1.56 -4.37
CA ASP A 194 9.63 0.79 -3.71
C ASP A 194 8.73 1.64 -2.79
N VAL A 195 8.57 2.94 -3.11
CA VAL A 195 7.76 3.85 -2.28
C VAL A 195 6.28 3.52 -2.48
N ARG A 196 5.64 3.11 -1.39
CA ARG A 196 4.21 2.76 -1.33
C ARG A 196 3.48 3.72 -0.41
N LEU A 197 2.71 4.66 -0.93
CA LEU A 197 1.97 5.63 -0.13
C LEU A 197 0.68 5.00 0.42
N PRO A 198 0.44 4.98 1.74
CA PRO A 198 -0.75 4.34 2.28
C PRO A 198 -2.01 5.10 1.85
N ILE A 199 -3.02 4.36 1.37
CA ILE A 199 -4.35 4.89 1.04
C ILE A 199 -5.23 4.71 2.26
N PHE A 200 -5.42 3.49 2.74
CA PHE A 200 -6.23 3.21 3.92
C PHE A 200 -5.65 2.05 4.73
N MET A 201 -5.98 2.02 6.02
CA MET A 201 -5.66 0.94 6.93
C MET A 201 -6.87 0.66 7.80
N ILE A 202 -7.26 -0.61 7.91
CA ILE A 202 -8.38 -1.03 8.75
C ILE A 202 -8.03 -2.35 9.47
N PRO A 203 -8.28 -2.50 10.79
CA PRO A 203 -8.04 -3.78 11.45
C PRO A 203 -9.02 -4.83 10.93
N LYS A 204 -8.54 -6.06 10.70
CA LYS A 204 -9.34 -7.14 10.11
C LYS A 204 -10.62 -7.43 10.89
N ASP A 205 -10.59 -7.26 12.22
CA ASP A 205 -11.77 -7.44 13.08
C ASP A 205 -12.94 -6.50 12.76
N PHE A 206 -12.67 -5.35 12.11
CA PHE A 206 -13.71 -4.37 11.71
C PHE A 206 -14.21 -4.60 10.28
N ILE A 207 -13.66 -5.58 9.56
CA ILE A 207 -14.05 -5.85 8.17
C ILE A 207 -15.27 -6.76 8.18
N ALA A 208 -16.39 -6.23 7.70
CA ALA A 208 -17.51 -7.06 7.28
C ALA A 208 -17.19 -7.64 5.89
N SER A 209 -17.07 -8.98 5.81
CA SER A 209 -16.68 -9.71 4.59
C SER A 209 -17.53 -9.29 3.38
N GLY A 210 -16.88 -9.02 2.24
CA GLY A 210 -17.53 -8.57 1.00
C GLY A 210 -18.13 -7.15 1.02
N ILE A 211 -18.25 -6.52 2.19
CA ILE A 211 -18.98 -5.24 2.36
C ILE A 211 -18.01 -4.08 2.59
N THR A 212 -17.17 -4.15 3.62
CA THR A 212 -16.32 -3.03 4.02
C THR A 212 -15.27 -2.68 2.96
N ILE A 213 -14.59 -3.70 2.43
CA ILE A 213 -13.54 -3.52 1.43
C ILE A 213 -14.13 -3.03 0.10
N LYS A 214 -15.28 -3.55 -0.31
CA LYS A 214 -16.01 -3.05 -1.49
C LYS A 214 -16.34 -1.57 -1.34
N ALA A 215 -16.91 -1.15 -0.21
CA ALA A 215 -17.21 0.25 0.05
C ALA A 215 -15.95 1.14 0.02
N LEU A 216 -14.82 0.68 0.57
CA LEU A 216 -13.55 1.40 0.48
C LEU A 216 -13.06 1.50 -0.97
N PHE A 217 -13.20 0.44 -1.76
CA PHE A 217 -12.80 0.43 -3.17
C PHE A 217 -13.68 1.29 -4.06
N GLU A 218 -14.97 1.47 -3.77
CA GLU A 218 -15.80 2.45 -4.48
C GLU A 218 -15.26 3.88 -4.30
N ILE A 219 -14.73 4.21 -3.12
CA ILE A 219 -14.09 5.51 -2.86
C ILE A 219 -12.76 5.63 -3.61
N VAL A 220 -11.98 4.55 -3.65
CA VAL A 220 -10.72 4.49 -4.42
C VAL A 220 -11.00 4.65 -5.91
N ARG A 221 -11.95 3.89 -6.45
CA ARG A 221 -12.44 3.97 -7.83
C ARG A 221 -12.86 5.39 -8.16
N TRP A 222 -13.75 5.99 -7.38
CA TRP A 222 -14.16 7.39 -7.55
C TRP A 222 -12.95 8.32 -7.63
N SER A 223 -11.93 8.10 -6.78
CA SER A 223 -10.71 8.90 -6.85
C SER A 223 -9.91 8.71 -8.12
N PHE A 224 -9.88 7.51 -8.72
CA PHE A 224 -9.24 7.27 -10.01
C PHE A 224 -10.07 7.84 -11.16
N GLU A 225 -11.39 7.81 -11.09
CA GLU A 225 -12.25 8.48 -12.06
C GLU A 225 -11.96 9.98 -12.12
N GLN A 226 -11.75 10.64 -10.99
CA GLN A 226 -11.35 12.05 -10.97
C GLN A 226 -9.99 12.29 -11.65
N LEU A 227 -9.03 11.37 -11.49
CA LEU A 227 -7.73 11.43 -12.18
C LEU A 227 -7.91 11.31 -13.69
N MET A 228 -8.82 10.45 -14.15
CA MET A 228 -9.17 10.34 -15.57
C MET A 228 -9.95 11.55 -16.10
N CYS A 229 -10.66 12.27 -15.25
CA CYS A 229 -11.30 13.54 -15.60
C CYS A 229 -10.34 14.74 -15.53
N CYS A 230 -9.12 14.57 -15.04
CA CYS A 230 -8.13 15.62 -14.83
C CYS A 230 -8.63 16.80 -13.95
N LYS A 231 -9.63 16.56 -13.09
CA LYS A 231 -10.24 17.60 -12.26
C LYS A 231 -10.41 17.18 -10.81
N MET A 232 -10.22 18.12 -9.90
CA MET A 232 -10.63 17.95 -8.51
C MET A 232 -12.15 18.01 -8.36
N PRO A 233 -12.77 17.10 -7.58
CA PRO A 233 -14.22 17.05 -7.44
C PRO A 233 -14.75 18.23 -6.61
N SER A 234 -15.99 18.62 -6.89
CA SER A 234 -16.74 19.62 -6.13
C SER A 234 -17.56 19.02 -4.98
N THR A 235 -17.68 17.70 -4.92
CA THR A 235 -18.46 16.94 -3.93
C THR A 235 -17.64 15.78 -3.35
N ARG A 236 -18.20 15.10 -2.35
CA ARG A 236 -17.65 13.86 -1.78
C ARG A 236 -17.94 12.66 -2.71
N HIS A 237 -17.36 11.51 -2.39
CA HIS A 237 -17.48 10.28 -3.19
C HIS A 237 -18.92 9.78 -3.34
N ASP A 238 -19.79 10.12 -2.40
CA ASP A 238 -21.21 9.79 -2.35
C ASP A 238 -22.08 10.88 -3.00
N GLY A 239 -21.47 11.88 -3.65
CA GLY A 239 -22.15 13.04 -4.22
C GLY A 239 -22.57 14.09 -3.18
N SER A 240 -22.42 13.83 -1.89
CA SER A 240 -22.78 14.79 -0.85
C SER A 240 -21.86 16.02 -0.85
N PRO A 241 -22.33 17.17 -0.36
CA PRO A 241 -21.49 18.35 -0.19
C PRO A 241 -20.27 18.08 0.71
N PHE A 242 -19.19 18.82 0.48
CA PHE A 242 -18.03 18.77 1.37
C PHE A 242 -18.40 19.15 2.81
N LEU A 243 -17.84 18.44 3.78
CA LEU A 243 -18.00 18.77 5.20
C LEU A 243 -17.10 19.95 5.57
N SER A 244 -17.34 20.56 6.73
CA SER A 244 -16.46 21.60 7.28
C SER A 244 -15.01 21.12 7.43
N SER A 245 -14.80 19.82 7.71
CA SER A 245 -13.47 19.19 7.76
C SER A 245 -12.77 19.10 6.40
N ASP A 246 -13.51 19.24 5.29
CA ASP A 246 -13.02 19.15 3.92
C ASP A 246 -12.76 20.53 3.29
N CYS A 247 -12.67 21.60 4.08
CA CYS A 247 -12.51 22.97 3.59
C CYS A 247 -11.35 23.16 2.59
N ARG A 248 -10.27 22.37 2.70
CA ARG A 248 -9.18 22.38 1.72
C ARG A 248 -9.56 21.74 0.39
N ARG A 249 -10.34 20.66 0.42
CA ARG A 249 -10.86 19.99 -0.79
C ARG A 249 -11.83 20.90 -1.50
N ALA A 250 -12.73 21.53 -0.75
CA ALA A 250 -13.67 22.52 -1.28
C ALA A 250 -12.97 23.68 -2.00
N ARG A 251 -11.82 24.15 -1.49
CA ARG A 251 -11.01 25.18 -2.15
C ARG A 251 -10.37 24.73 -3.46
N LEU A 252 -10.07 23.44 -3.59
CA LEU A 252 -9.44 22.87 -4.79
C LEU A 252 -10.49 22.42 -5.81
N ALA A 253 -11.78 22.46 -5.50
CA ALA A 253 -12.84 22.02 -6.42
C ALA A 253 -12.69 22.66 -7.82
N GLY A 254 -12.70 21.83 -8.86
CA GLY A 254 -12.56 22.26 -10.26
C GLY A 254 -11.13 22.57 -10.71
N SER A 255 -10.14 22.55 -9.81
CA SER A 255 -8.74 22.70 -10.21
C SER A 255 -8.26 21.51 -11.03
N ASP A 256 -7.28 21.74 -11.89
CA ASP A 256 -6.66 20.67 -12.69
C ASP A 256 -5.83 19.73 -11.82
N ILE A 257 -5.82 18.45 -12.22
CA ILE A 257 -4.91 17.42 -11.71
C ILE A 257 -4.34 16.65 -12.90
N PRO A 258 -3.09 16.18 -12.82
CA PRO A 258 -2.49 15.43 -13.92
C PRO A 258 -3.22 14.09 -14.12
N PRO A 259 -3.32 13.61 -15.37
CA PRO A 259 -3.93 12.32 -15.66
C PRO A 259 -3.08 11.19 -15.07
N ALA A 260 -3.74 10.24 -14.44
CA ALA A 260 -3.09 9.06 -13.91
C ALA A 260 -4.02 7.85 -13.96
N ALA A 261 -3.46 6.68 -14.23
CA ALA A 261 -4.22 5.46 -14.44
C ALA A 261 -3.78 4.34 -13.50
N LEU A 262 -4.74 3.55 -13.03
CA LEU A 262 -4.46 2.30 -12.35
C LEU A 262 -4.08 1.23 -13.38
N CYS A 263 -2.80 0.87 -13.45
CA CYS A 263 -2.30 -0.13 -14.40
C CYS A 263 -2.09 -1.50 -13.77
N GLN A 264 -2.04 -1.58 -12.44
CA GLN A 264 -1.80 -2.84 -11.75
C GLN A 264 -2.41 -2.86 -10.35
N VAL A 265 -3.02 -3.97 -9.99
CA VAL A 265 -3.36 -4.30 -8.59
C VAL A 265 -2.45 -5.44 -8.18
N ARG A 266 -1.82 -5.29 -7.02
CA ARG A 266 -0.93 -6.30 -6.42
C ARG A 266 -1.42 -6.63 -5.02
N GLY A 267 -1.27 -7.88 -4.65
CA GLY A 267 -1.49 -8.36 -3.29
C GLY A 267 -0.94 -9.76 -3.12
N ASP A 268 -1.00 -10.27 -1.90
CA ASP A 268 -0.76 -11.68 -1.66
C ASP A 268 -1.97 -12.54 -2.09
N TRP A 269 -1.78 -13.84 -2.13
CA TRP A 269 -2.85 -14.79 -2.47
C TRP A 269 -4.11 -14.59 -1.60
N MET A 270 -3.91 -14.32 -0.31
CA MET A 270 -5.01 -14.13 0.63
C MET A 270 -5.84 -12.90 0.28
N CYS A 271 -5.20 -11.79 -0.09
CA CYS A 271 -5.87 -10.59 -0.57
C CYS A 271 -6.72 -10.87 -1.80
N TYR A 272 -6.17 -11.54 -2.83
CA TYR A 272 -6.94 -11.87 -4.03
C TYR A 272 -8.15 -12.75 -3.73
N LYS A 273 -7.96 -13.77 -2.89
CA LYS A 273 -9.03 -14.65 -2.42
C LYS A 273 -10.12 -13.90 -1.66
N GLN A 274 -9.76 -12.96 -0.80
CA GLN A 274 -10.69 -12.30 0.12
C GLN A 274 -11.42 -11.10 -0.48
N HIS A 275 -10.85 -10.46 -1.50
CA HIS A 275 -11.33 -9.16 -1.97
C HIS A 275 -11.70 -9.10 -3.44
N PHE A 276 -11.18 -10.02 -4.25
CA PHE A 276 -11.44 -10.05 -5.69
C PHE A 276 -12.20 -11.31 -6.12
N ASP A 277 -12.57 -12.17 -5.17
CA ASP A 277 -13.21 -13.48 -5.41
C ASP A 277 -12.44 -14.38 -6.41
N LEU A 278 -11.16 -14.07 -6.67
CA LEU A 278 -10.25 -14.80 -7.56
C LEU A 278 -9.72 -16.10 -6.91
N ALA A 279 -10.32 -16.52 -5.80
CA ALA A 279 -10.03 -17.78 -5.12
C ALA A 279 -10.16 -18.99 -6.07
N GLY A 280 -11.03 -18.88 -7.07
CA GLY A 280 -11.23 -19.88 -8.12
C GLY A 280 -10.07 -19.95 -9.11
N GLU A 281 -9.42 -18.84 -9.44
CA GLU A 281 -8.31 -18.79 -10.41
C GLU A 281 -7.01 -19.31 -9.82
N CYS A 282 -6.80 -19.17 -8.51
CA CYS A 282 -5.68 -19.81 -7.82
C CYS A 282 -5.82 -21.33 -7.74
N ARG A 283 -6.99 -21.89 -8.07
CA ARG A 283 -7.13 -23.35 -8.19
C ARG A 283 -6.35 -23.91 -9.37
N GLY A 284 -6.00 -23.06 -10.33
CA GLY A 284 -5.19 -23.42 -11.49
C GLY A 284 -3.69 -23.35 -11.22
N LEU A 285 -3.19 -22.76 -10.12
CA LEU A 285 -1.75 -22.52 -9.97
C LEU A 285 -0.92 -23.80 -9.89
N VAL A 286 -1.40 -24.81 -9.18
CA VAL A 286 -0.70 -26.09 -9.10
C VAL A 286 -0.80 -26.86 -10.43
N PRO A 287 -1.99 -27.01 -11.06
CA PRO A 287 -2.10 -27.58 -12.40
C PRO A 287 -1.30 -26.82 -13.48
N PHE A 288 -1.31 -25.49 -13.46
CA PHE A 288 -0.56 -24.63 -14.37
C PHE A 288 0.95 -24.75 -14.14
N GLY A 289 1.39 -24.84 -12.89
CA GLY A 289 2.79 -25.09 -12.56
C GLY A 289 3.28 -26.42 -13.12
N LEU A 290 2.42 -27.45 -13.14
CA LEU A 290 2.71 -28.71 -13.83
C LEU A 290 2.77 -28.54 -15.35
N GLU A 291 1.81 -27.86 -15.96
CA GLU A 291 1.79 -27.60 -17.41
C GLU A 291 3.08 -26.88 -17.87
N VAL A 292 3.46 -25.82 -17.16
CA VAL A 292 4.72 -25.09 -17.40
C VAL A 292 5.94 -26.00 -17.20
N ALA A 293 5.94 -26.85 -16.17
CA ALA A 293 7.05 -27.78 -15.94
C ALA A 293 7.18 -28.80 -17.08
N GLU A 294 6.08 -29.31 -17.62
CA GLU A 294 6.07 -30.25 -18.75
C GLU A 294 6.58 -29.60 -20.04
N GLU A 295 6.15 -28.36 -20.31
CA GLU A 295 6.48 -27.62 -21.53
C GLU A 295 7.90 -27.06 -21.52
N VAL A 296 8.34 -26.50 -20.39
CA VAL A 296 9.58 -25.70 -20.32
C VAL A 296 10.79 -26.52 -19.91
N LEU A 297 10.64 -27.51 -19.03
CA LEU A 297 11.77 -28.31 -18.60
C LEU A 297 12.13 -29.34 -19.68
N GLY A 298 13.42 -29.58 -19.88
CA GLY A 298 13.90 -30.58 -20.82
C GLY A 298 13.66 -32.02 -20.36
N GLY A 299 14.51 -32.94 -20.83
CA GLY A 299 14.42 -34.37 -20.54
C GLY A 299 15.56 -34.90 -19.67
N GLY A 300 16.37 -34.01 -19.07
CA GLY A 300 17.46 -34.39 -18.19
C GLY A 300 16.96 -35.07 -16.91
N PRO A 301 17.81 -35.84 -16.19
CA PRO A 301 17.42 -36.52 -14.95
C PRO A 301 16.84 -35.56 -13.89
N GLU A 302 17.45 -34.41 -13.68
CA GLU A 302 17.00 -33.37 -12.74
C GLU A 302 15.67 -32.74 -13.17
N GLU A 303 15.52 -32.47 -14.47
CA GLU A 303 14.31 -31.91 -15.06
C GLU A 303 13.14 -32.90 -14.95
N ASN A 304 13.37 -34.18 -15.22
CA ASN A 304 12.37 -35.24 -15.06
C ASN A 304 11.98 -35.43 -13.59
N ALA A 305 12.92 -35.30 -12.67
CA ALA A 305 12.67 -35.31 -11.23
C ALA A 305 11.79 -34.11 -10.80
N ALA A 306 12.06 -32.91 -11.33
CA ALA A 306 11.24 -31.72 -11.11
C ALA A 306 9.82 -31.85 -11.70
N LYS A 307 9.68 -32.39 -12.93
CA LYS A 307 8.39 -32.74 -13.53
C LYS A 307 7.61 -33.72 -12.65
N THR A 308 8.30 -34.74 -12.12
CA THR A 308 7.68 -35.74 -11.22
C THR A 308 7.20 -35.11 -9.91
N ALA A 309 7.98 -34.22 -9.31
CA ALA A 309 7.56 -33.45 -8.13
C ALA A 309 6.32 -32.58 -8.43
N ALA A 310 6.29 -31.90 -9.58
CA ALA A 310 5.14 -31.10 -10.00
C ALA A 310 3.86 -31.94 -10.18
N ARG A 311 3.98 -33.15 -10.77
CA ARG A 311 2.84 -34.09 -10.91
C ARG A 311 2.31 -34.52 -9.55
N LEU A 312 3.19 -34.93 -8.64
CA LEU A 312 2.80 -35.37 -7.29
C LEU A 312 2.14 -34.23 -6.48
N LEU A 313 2.62 -33.00 -6.65
CA LEU A 313 1.99 -31.83 -6.04
C LEU A 313 0.59 -31.56 -6.62
N CYS A 314 0.42 -31.72 -7.93
CA CYS A 314 -0.88 -31.62 -8.61
C CYS A 314 -1.85 -32.70 -8.14
N GLU A 315 -1.39 -33.93 -7.96
CA GLU A 315 -2.20 -35.00 -7.37
C GLU A 315 -2.61 -34.70 -5.92
N CYS A 316 -1.68 -34.21 -5.09
CA CYS A 316 -2.03 -33.73 -3.74
C CYS A 316 -3.13 -32.66 -3.81
N TYR A 317 -2.99 -31.72 -4.75
CA TYR A 317 -3.94 -30.65 -4.96
C TYR A 317 -5.34 -31.16 -5.37
N ASN A 318 -5.42 -32.13 -6.27
CA ASN A 318 -6.67 -32.75 -6.70
C ASN A 318 -7.40 -33.50 -5.56
N ASN A 319 -6.64 -34.06 -4.61
CA ASN A 319 -7.18 -34.75 -3.43
C ASN A 319 -7.62 -33.78 -2.31
N LEU A 320 -7.41 -32.46 -2.45
CA LEU A 320 -7.86 -31.44 -1.49
C LEU A 320 -9.22 -30.82 -1.83
N SER A 321 -9.83 -31.22 -2.95
CA SER A 321 -11.15 -30.72 -3.35
C SER A 321 -12.24 -31.23 -2.41
N ARG A 322 -13.30 -30.44 -2.18
CA ARG A 322 -14.45 -30.86 -1.34
C ARG A 322 -15.22 -32.05 -1.91
N GLU A 323 -15.13 -32.27 -3.23
CA GLU A 323 -15.87 -33.32 -3.94
C GLU A 323 -15.07 -34.61 -4.05
N THR A 324 -13.73 -34.53 -3.96
CA THR A 324 -12.79 -35.63 -4.20
C THR A 324 -11.81 -35.81 -3.05
N PHE A 325 -12.18 -35.36 -1.83
CA PHE A 325 -11.28 -35.46 -0.69
C PHE A 325 -11.00 -36.92 -0.33
N ASP A 326 -9.76 -37.35 -0.57
CA ASP A 326 -9.26 -38.67 -0.24
C ASP A 326 -8.00 -38.53 0.62
N LYS A 327 -8.17 -38.79 1.92
CA LYS A 327 -7.12 -38.65 2.91
C LYS A 327 -5.95 -39.61 2.65
N GLU A 328 -6.22 -40.85 2.24
CA GLU A 328 -5.20 -41.88 2.09
C GLU A 328 -4.36 -41.60 0.84
N ASN A 329 -5.00 -41.25 -0.27
CA ASN A 329 -4.29 -40.83 -1.48
C ASN A 329 -3.53 -39.52 -1.28
N LEU A 330 -4.11 -38.54 -0.57
CA LEU A 330 -3.41 -37.31 -0.23
C LEU A 330 -2.14 -37.61 0.58
N GLN A 331 -2.23 -38.44 1.61
CA GLN A 331 -1.10 -38.82 2.45
C GLN A 331 -0.02 -39.52 1.62
N ARG A 332 -0.41 -40.51 0.82
CA ARG A 332 0.51 -41.23 -0.09
C ARG A 332 1.24 -40.29 -1.04
N ASN A 333 0.51 -39.36 -1.67
CA ASN A 333 1.10 -38.42 -2.62
C ASN A 333 2.00 -37.38 -1.93
N CYS A 334 1.67 -36.97 -0.70
CA CYS A 334 2.53 -36.11 0.12
C CYS A 334 3.85 -36.80 0.49
N ASP A 335 3.80 -38.08 0.87
CA ASP A 335 5.01 -38.87 1.17
C ASP A 335 5.90 -39.02 -0.07
N LEU A 336 5.31 -39.37 -1.22
CA LEU A 336 6.03 -39.47 -2.49
C LEU A 336 6.63 -38.12 -2.93
N PHE A 337 5.86 -37.03 -2.81
CA PHE A 337 6.35 -35.68 -3.12
C PHE A 337 7.55 -35.32 -2.23
N SER A 338 7.46 -35.61 -0.93
CA SER A 338 8.52 -35.30 0.04
C SER A 338 9.81 -36.07 -0.28
N LEU A 339 9.70 -37.35 -0.64
CA LEU A 339 10.84 -38.16 -1.06
C LEU A 339 11.47 -37.62 -2.36
N GLN A 340 10.65 -37.26 -3.34
CA GLN A 340 11.11 -36.70 -4.62
C GLN A 340 11.79 -35.34 -4.43
N TYR A 341 11.26 -34.50 -3.54
CA TYR A 341 11.82 -33.19 -3.24
C TYR A 341 13.18 -33.28 -2.54
N VAL A 342 13.33 -34.23 -1.60
CA VAL A 342 14.62 -34.51 -0.96
C VAL A 342 15.65 -34.97 -1.98
N ALA A 343 15.27 -35.87 -2.89
CA ALA A 343 16.15 -36.37 -3.95
C ALA A 343 16.61 -35.28 -4.93
N LEU A 344 15.81 -34.21 -5.12
CA LEU A 344 16.18 -33.02 -5.90
C LEU A 344 17.13 -32.07 -5.16
N SER A 345 17.21 -32.19 -3.84
CA SER A 345 17.97 -31.30 -2.96
C SER A 345 19.36 -31.86 -2.59
N THR A 346 19.64 -33.08 -3.01
CA THR A 346 20.92 -33.82 -2.83
C THR A 346 21.63 -33.94 -4.16
#